data_AF-A0A354W7H4-F1
#
_entry.id   AF-A0A354W7H4-F1
#
_cell.length_a   1.000
_cell.length_b   1.000
_cell.length_c   1.000
_cell.angle_alpha   90.00
_cell.angle_beta   90.00
_cell.angle_gamma   90.00
#
_symmetry.space_group_name_H-M   'P 1'
#
loop_
_entity.id
_entity.type
_entity.pdbx_description
1 polymer ?
#
loop_
_entity_poly.entity_id
_entity_poly.type
_entity_poly.pdbx_seq_one_letter_code
_entity_poly.pdbx_strand_id
1 'polypeptide(L)' 'MKKLLLLASFGLMLASCGNAFCDCDLYEDDYTWDGFEYQLNSSALTVEDTCLDAGIVDSITSGAGAYLKVLRVECP' A
#
# COMPACT_ATOMS: atom_id res chain seq x y z
N MET A 1 -34.61 40.74 -3.25
CA MET A 1 -33.35 40.22 -3.83
C MET A 1 -33.16 38.79 -3.32
N LYS A 2 -32.93 37.84 -4.22
CA LYS A 2 -33.05 36.39 -4.01
C LYS A 2 -31.66 35.76 -4.19
N LYS A 3 -31.39 34.69 -3.43
CA LYS A 3 -30.32 33.66 -3.53
C LYS A 3 -29.06 33.94 -2.69
N LEU A 4 -28.86 33.18 -1.60
CA LEU A 4 -28.22 31.84 -1.52
C LEU A 4 -26.69 31.92 -1.71
N LEU A 5 -25.92 31.77 -0.63
CA LEU A 5 -25.18 30.52 -0.36
C LEU A 5 -24.47 30.64 1.01
N LEU A 6 -25.00 29.90 1.99
CA LEU A 6 -24.20 29.31 3.03
C LEU A 6 -23.34 28.18 2.42
N LEU A 7 -22.32 27.78 3.18
CA LEU A 7 -21.69 26.46 3.25
C LEU A 7 -20.33 26.28 2.57
N ALA A 8 -19.45 25.75 3.42
CA ALA A 8 -18.46 24.73 3.10
C ALA A 8 -17.14 25.18 2.46
N SER A 9 -16.32 25.92 3.22
CA SER A 9 -14.86 25.83 3.09
C SER A 9 -14.28 24.58 3.80
N PHE A 10 -15.11 23.61 4.19
CA PHE A 10 -14.68 22.22 4.50
C PHE A 10 -14.28 21.43 3.24
N GLY A 11 -14.32 22.06 2.06
CA GLY A 11 -14.04 21.47 0.75
C GLY A 11 -12.61 21.64 0.23
N LEU A 12 -11.61 21.75 1.10
CA LEU A 12 -10.24 21.32 0.77
C LEU A 12 -10.14 19.85 1.17
N MET A 13 -10.94 19.00 0.51
CA MET A 13 -10.37 18.06 -0.46
C MET A 13 -9.17 17.34 0.16
N LEU A 14 -9.49 16.39 1.03
CA LEU A 14 -8.76 15.13 1.21
C LEU A 14 -8.70 14.33 -0.11
N ALA A 15 -8.43 15.01 -1.23
CA ALA A 15 -8.21 14.43 -2.54
C ALA A 15 -6.78 13.86 -2.61
N SER A 16 -6.38 13.04 -1.62
CA SER A 16 -5.10 12.33 -1.70
C SER A 16 -5.19 11.01 -2.44
N CYS A 17 -6.40 10.47 -2.68
CA CYS A 17 -6.59 9.38 -3.65
C CYS A 17 -6.95 9.98 -5.02
N GLY A 18 -5.95 10.46 -5.74
CA GLY A 18 -6.16 11.05 -7.06
C GLY A 18 -6.70 10.04 -8.10
N ASN A 19 -6.39 8.75 -7.94
CA ASN A 19 -6.83 7.63 -8.78
C ASN A 19 -6.60 6.24 -8.12
N ALA A 20 -6.18 6.20 -6.85
CA ALA A 20 -5.82 4.97 -6.14
C ALA A 20 -7.01 4.47 -5.33
N PHE A 21 -7.25 3.16 -5.37
CA PHE A 21 -8.18 2.47 -4.48
C PHE A 21 -7.85 2.88 -3.03
N CYS A 22 -8.75 3.58 -2.32
CA CYS A 22 -8.49 4.06 -0.94
C CYS A 22 -8.79 3.01 0.13
N ASP A 23 -8.75 1.74 -0.26
CA ASP A 23 -9.20 0.59 0.53
C ASP A 23 -8.21 -0.54 0.27
N CYS A 24 -6.92 -0.21 0.28
CA CYS A 24 -5.86 -1.17 0.02
C CYS A 24 -5.04 -1.46 1.27
N ASP A 25 -4.70 -2.71 1.44
CA ASP A 25 -3.94 -3.22 2.56
C ASP A 25 -2.46 -3.36 2.16
N LEU A 26 -1.58 -2.79 2.96
CA LEU A 26 -0.13 -2.91 2.80
C LEU A 26 0.39 -4.05 3.66
N TYR A 27 1.01 -5.03 3.03
CA TYR A 27 1.67 -6.17 3.64
C TYR A 27 3.20 -6.06 3.55
N GLU A 28 3.89 -6.55 4.58
CA GLU A 28 5.31 -6.87 4.53
C GLU A 28 5.45 -8.40 4.45
N ASP A 29 6.03 -8.87 3.36
CA ASP A 29 6.27 -10.28 3.08
C ASP A 29 7.76 -10.59 3.23
N ASP A 30 8.10 -11.60 4.03
CA ASP A 30 9.47 -12.10 4.22
C ASP A 30 9.67 -13.41 3.46
N TYR A 31 10.69 -13.45 2.62
CA TYR A 31 11.07 -14.61 1.81
C TYR A 31 12.50 -15.08 2.12
N THR A 32 12.73 -16.38 1.98
CA THR A 32 14.07 -17.01 2.05
C THR A 32 14.37 -17.71 0.73
N TRP A 33 15.61 -17.60 0.26
CA TRP A 33 16.10 -18.33 -0.90
C TRP A 33 16.39 -19.80 -0.56
N ASP A 34 15.79 -20.73 -1.28
CA ASP A 34 16.01 -22.18 -1.07
C ASP A 34 17.12 -22.79 -1.94
N GLY A 35 17.68 -22.01 -2.88
CA GLY A 35 18.62 -22.48 -3.89
C GLY A 35 18.11 -22.37 -5.32
N PHE A 36 16.79 -22.28 -5.52
CA PHE A 36 16.12 -22.23 -6.81
C PHE A 36 15.18 -21.04 -6.93
N GLU A 37 14.40 -20.74 -5.89
CA GLU A 37 13.47 -19.60 -5.85
C GLU A 37 13.31 -19.04 -4.43
N TYR A 38 12.67 -17.88 -4.33
CA TYR A 38 12.32 -17.29 -3.05
C TYR A 38 11.02 -17.89 -2.52
N GLN A 39 11.08 -18.48 -1.33
CA GLN A 39 9.94 -19.07 -0.64
C GLN A 39 9.39 -18.10 0.40
N LEU A 40 8.07 -17.88 0.39
CA LEU A 40 7.40 -17.03 1.38
C LEU A 40 7.48 -17.72 2.75
N ASN A 41 8.07 -17.06 3.74
CA ASN A 41 8.09 -17.55 5.13
C ASN A 41 6.95 -16.95 5.94
N SER A 42 6.72 -15.64 5.81
CA SER A 42 5.71 -14.90 6.55
C SER A 42 5.20 -13.72 5.76
N SER A 43 3.94 -13.38 6.02
CA SER A 43 3.27 -12.20 5.51
C SER A 43 2.58 -11.51 6.68
N ALA A 44 2.78 -10.20 6.82
CA ALA A 44 2.21 -9.42 7.91
C ALA A 44 1.53 -8.17 7.35
N LEU A 45 0.27 -7.97 7.72
CA LEU A 45 -0.43 -6.71 7.47
C LEU A 45 0.22 -5.59 8.28
N THR A 46 0.61 -4.52 7.61
CA THR A 46 1.29 -3.37 8.23
C THR A 46 0.39 -2.16 8.34
N VAL A 47 -0.45 -1.91 7.33
CA VAL A 47 -1.36 -0.76 7.28
C VAL A 47 -2.61 -1.15 6.48
N GLU A 48 -3.79 -0.81 6.99
CA GLU A 48 -5.09 -0.96 6.32
C GLU A 48 -5.53 0.36 5.65
N ASP A 49 -6.48 0.29 4.72
CA ASP A 49 -7.16 1.45 4.12
C ASP A 49 -6.18 2.49 3.53
N THR A 50 -5.10 2.01 2.92
CA THR A 50 -4.08 2.88 2.32
C THR A 50 -4.51 3.39 0.95
N CYS A 51 -4.04 4.57 0.60
CA CYS A 51 -4.23 5.19 -0.71
C CYS A 51 -3.07 4.85 -1.65
N LEU A 52 -2.61 3.59 -1.64
CA LEU A 52 -1.50 3.11 -2.47
C LEU A 52 -2.05 2.31 -3.65
N ASP A 53 -1.29 2.30 -4.75
CA ASP A 53 -1.63 1.47 -5.92
C ASP A 53 -1.32 0.00 -5.62
N ALA A 54 -2.18 -0.92 -6.09
CA ALA A 54 -1.98 -2.36 -5.95
C ALA A 54 -0.66 -2.83 -6.59
N GLY A 55 0.03 -3.74 -5.93
CA GLY A 55 1.26 -4.36 -6.42
C GLY A 55 2.43 -4.24 -5.46
N ILE A 56 3.64 -4.48 -5.95
CA ILE A 56 4.88 -4.35 -5.16
C ILE A 56 5.29 -2.88 -5.15
N VAL A 57 5.40 -2.31 -3.95
CA VAL A 57 5.80 -0.91 -3.77
C VAL A 57 7.26 -0.77 -3.38
N ASP A 58 7.83 -1.76 -2.70
CA ASP A 58 9.26 -1.81 -2.38
C ASP A 58 9.75 -3.25 -2.22
N SER A 59 11.05 -3.46 -2.37
CA SER A 59 11.71 -4.72 -2.07
C SER A 59 13.16 -4.53 -1.68
N ILE A 60 13.61 -5.25 -0.64
CA ILE A 60 15.00 -5.22 -0.20
C ILE A 60 15.55 -6.65 -0.06
N THR A 61 16.74 -6.85 -0.62
CA THR A 61 17.50 -8.10 -0.47
C THR A 61 18.60 -7.92 0.58
N SER A 62 18.85 -8.97 1.35
CA SER A 62 19.89 -8.97 2.38
C SER A 62 20.55 -10.35 2.53
N GLY A 63 21.59 -10.46 3.36
CA GLY A 63 22.30 -11.72 3.60
C GLY A 63 22.91 -12.33 2.33
N ALA A 64 23.54 -11.50 1.47
CA ALA A 64 24.05 -11.90 0.16
C ALA A 64 22.98 -12.49 -0.79
N GLY A 65 21.72 -12.06 -0.64
CA GLY A 65 20.59 -12.54 -1.44
C GLY A 65 19.86 -13.75 -0.84
N ALA A 66 20.21 -14.17 0.38
CA ALA A 66 19.51 -15.25 1.06
C ALA A 66 18.11 -14.85 1.54
N TYR A 67 17.89 -13.56 1.79
CA TYR A 67 16.62 -13.04 2.33
C TYR A 67 16.09 -11.91 1.46
N LEU A 68 14.78 -11.90 1.25
CA LEU A 68 14.06 -10.88 0.49
C LEU A 68 12.87 -10.41 1.32
N LYS A 69 12.77 -9.11 1.53
CA LYS A 69 11.56 -8.47 2.07
C LYS A 69 10.84 -7.74 0.94
N VAL A 70 9.52 -7.87 0.87
CA VAL A 70 8.68 -7.23 -0.15
C VAL A 70 7.58 -6.46 0.57
N LEU A 71 7.43 -5.18 0.24
CA LEU A 71 6.25 -4.41 0.59
C LEU A 71 5.27 -4.49 -0.57
N ARG A 72 4.07 -4.98 -0.28
CA ARG A 72 3.05 -5.29 -1.28
C ARG A 72 1.70 -4.75 -0.86
N VAL A 73 1.02 -4.12 -1.79
CA VAL A 73 -0.32 -3.55 -1.60
C VAL A 73 -1.33 -4.47 -2.29
N GLU A 74 -2.33 -4.92 -1.54
CA GLU A 74 -3.52 -5.61 -2.05
C GLU A 74 -4.72 -4.67 -2.00
N CYS A 75 -5.52 -4.62 -3.06
CA CYS A 75 -6.75 -3.85 -3.12
C CYS A 75 -7.92 -4.79 -3.49
N PRO A 76 -9.17 -4.48 -3.10
CA PRO A 76 -10.38 -5.21 -3.48
C PRO A 76 -10.58 -5.40 -4.98
#